data_AF-A0A3D0Y5I9-F1
#
_entry.id   AF-A0A3D0Y5I9-F1
#
_cell.length_a   1.000
_cell.length_b   1.000
_cell.length_c   1.000
_cell.angle_alpha   90.00
_cell.angle_beta   90.00
_cell.angle_gamma   90.00
#
_symmetry.space_group_name_H-M   'P 1'
#
loop_
_entity.id
_entity.type
_entity.pdbx_description
1 polymer ?
#
loop_
_entity_poly.entity_id
_entity_poly.type
_entity_poly.pdbx_seq_one_letter_code
_entity_poly.pdbx_strand_id
1 'polypeptide(L)'
;MIMKTIKSVTFWIVGVIAVVCLVGVYKFNFINDDIYIDTPSKMTKDVKNLTYVVNGETFNLVAGIASNEITPGSATKNTLSIFGEPVYGDLNGDGKNDAVILLVNNPGGSGTFYYAVLAMNSNDDKYMPTNTIFLGDRIAPQTVEIHDGVALFNYVERKAGEPMTTRPSMGKSLWINYDAKTGQISELKK
;
A
#
# COMPACT_ATOMS: atom_id res chain seq x y z
N MET A 1 -0.03 68.04 -15.23
CA MET A 1 0.69 67.33 -14.14
C MET A 1 0.07 65.96 -13.79
N ILE A 2 -1.26 65.81 -13.85
CA ILE A 2 -2.00 64.58 -13.51
C ILE A 2 -1.73 63.37 -14.44
N MET A 3 -1.44 63.62 -15.72
CA MET A 3 -1.29 62.54 -16.72
C MET A 3 0.06 61.77 -16.63
N LYS A 4 1.07 62.35 -15.98
CA LYS A 4 2.40 61.73 -15.80
C LYS A 4 2.42 60.79 -14.59
N THR A 5 1.69 61.13 -13.53
CA THR A 5 1.47 60.28 -12.36
C THR A 5 0.58 59.09 -12.66
N ILE A 6 -0.46 59.24 -13.49
CA ILE A 6 -1.31 58.09 -13.87
C ILE A 6 -0.50 57.03 -14.61
N LYS A 7 0.36 57.42 -15.57
CA LYS A 7 1.21 56.48 -16.32
C LYS A 7 2.25 55.76 -15.45
N SER A 8 2.81 56.43 -14.43
CA SER A 8 3.76 55.76 -13.53
C SER A 8 3.05 54.76 -12.62
N VAL A 9 1.83 55.09 -12.14
CA VAL A 9 1.02 54.18 -11.32
C VAL A 9 0.58 52.96 -12.13
N THR A 10 0.20 53.12 -13.41
CA THR A 10 -0.16 51.96 -14.26
C THR A 10 1.06 51.06 -14.50
N PHE A 11 2.24 51.63 -14.68
CA PHE A 11 3.48 50.86 -14.86
C PHE A 11 3.84 50.02 -13.62
N TRP A 12 3.65 50.56 -12.41
CA TRP A 12 3.87 49.83 -11.16
C TRP A 12 2.84 48.70 -10.95
N ILE A 13 1.57 48.93 -11.28
CA ILE A 13 0.52 47.90 -11.16
C ILE A 13 0.80 46.72 -12.10
N VAL A 14 1.19 46.98 -13.35
CA VAL A 14 1.55 45.92 -14.31
C VAL A 14 2.79 45.16 -13.85
N GLY A 15 3.79 45.85 -13.30
CA GLY A 15 4.97 45.20 -12.72
C GLY A 15 4.64 44.26 -11.56
N VAL A 16 3.78 44.69 -10.64
CA VAL A 16 3.33 43.85 -9.51
C VAL A 16 2.53 42.64 -9.99
N ILE A 17 1.61 42.83 -10.95
CA ILE A 17 0.85 41.71 -11.52
C ILE A 17 1.77 40.71 -12.20
N ALA A 18 2.76 41.16 -12.97
CA ALA A 18 3.73 40.28 -13.61
C ALA A 18 4.54 39.47 -12.59
N VAL A 19 4.95 40.08 -11.47
CA VAL A 19 5.65 39.38 -10.39
C VAL A 19 4.73 38.37 -9.69
N VAL A 20 3.48 38.72 -9.41
CA VAL A 20 2.52 37.78 -8.79
C VAL A 20 2.21 36.62 -9.74
N CYS A 21 2.08 36.86 -11.05
CA CYS A 21 1.90 35.82 -12.04
C CYS A 21 3.15 34.94 -12.15
N LEU A 22 4.36 35.50 -12.12
CA LEU A 22 5.61 34.72 -12.15
C LEU A 22 5.76 33.86 -10.89
N VAL A 23 5.45 34.39 -9.70
CA VAL A 23 5.46 33.64 -8.45
C VAL A 23 4.35 32.59 -8.44
N GLY A 24 3.16 32.92 -8.97
CA GLY A 24 2.04 32.00 -9.11
C GLY A 24 2.36 30.84 -10.05
N VAL A 25 2.95 31.10 -11.22
CA VAL A 25 3.40 30.08 -12.18
C VAL A 25 4.56 29.26 -11.59
N TYR A 26 5.49 29.89 -10.88
CA TYR A 26 6.57 29.17 -10.20
C TYR A 26 6.02 28.23 -9.13
N LYS A 27 5.10 28.69 -8.27
CA LYS A 27 4.45 27.83 -7.27
C LYS A 27 3.53 26.79 -7.88
N PHE A 28 2.83 27.10 -8.97
CA PHE A 28 1.96 26.15 -9.66
C PHE A 28 2.75 25.04 -10.36
N ASN A 29 3.90 25.37 -10.96
CA ASN A 29 4.79 24.38 -11.56
C ASN A 29 5.64 23.61 -10.53
N PHE A 30 5.79 24.10 -9.30
CA PHE A 30 6.49 23.40 -8.21
C PHE A 30 5.56 22.62 -7.25
N ILE A 31 4.23 22.74 -7.37
CA ILE A 31 3.26 22.06 -6.47
C ILE A 31 2.42 21.00 -7.22
N ASN A 32 2.84 20.57 -8.41
CA ASN A 32 2.24 19.46 -9.14
C ASN A 32 3.15 18.23 -9.24
N ASP A 33 4.15 18.12 -8.38
CA ASP A 33 4.68 16.81 -8.03
C ASP A 33 3.83 16.32 -6.87
N ASP A 34 2.93 15.39 -7.16
CA ASP A 34 2.38 14.47 -6.17
C ASP A 34 3.58 13.69 -5.64
N ILE A 35 4.30 14.26 -4.68
CA ILE A 35 5.38 13.57 -3.98
C ILE A 35 4.68 12.42 -3.26
N TYR A 36 4.73 11.24 -3.87
CA TYR A 36 4.63 9.99 -3.15
C TYR A 36 5.81 10.04 -2.18
N ILE A 37 5.54 10.45 -0.94
CA ILE A 37 6.55 10.42 0.12
C ILE A 37 6.87 8.94 0.29
N ASP A 38 7.96 8.50 -0.34
CA ASP A 38 8.71 7.32 0.05
C ASP A 38 9.19 7.60 1.48
N THR A 39 8.30 7.40 2.44
CA THR A 39 8.70 7.15 3.81
C THR A 39 9.51 5.88 3.67
N PRO A 40 10.85 5.90 3.81
CA PRO A 40 11.65 4.72 3.54
C PRO A 40 11.07 3.62 4.41
N SER A 41 10.45 2.62 3.78
CA SER A 41 9.98 1.45 4.50
C SER A 41 11.18 0.99 5.32
N LYS A 42 11.01 0.87 6.64
CA LYS A 42 12.12 0.52 7.52
C LYS A 42 12.52 -0.91 7.17
N MET A 43 13.41 -1.06 6.20
CA MET A 43 13.89 -2.35 5.72
C MET A 43 14.55 -3.04 6.90
N THR A 44 13.99 -4.18 7.29
CA THR A 44 14.39 -4.95 8.46
C THR A 44 14.53 -6.42 8.08
N LYS A 45 15.29 -7.16 8.88
CA LYS A 45 15.45 -8.62 8.71
C LYS A 45 14.21 -9.41 9.10
N ASP A 46 13.27 -8.79 9.82
CA ASP A 46 12.06 -9.44 10.31
C ASP A 46 10.82 -8.83 9.65
N VAL A 47 10.13 -9.63 8.84
CA VAL A 47 8.90 -9.24 8.13
C VAL A 47 7.77 -8.82 9.08
N LYS A 48 7.81 -9.27 10.33
CA LYS A 48 6.86 -8.86 11.40
C LYS A 48 7.09 -7.42 11.88
N ASN A 49 8.16 -6.76 11.42
CA ASN A 49 8.51 -5.38 11.79
C ASN A 49 8.62 -4.44 10.57
N LEU A 50 8.00 -4.80 9.45
CA LEU A 50 7.96 -4.00 8.22
C LEU A 50 6.82 -2.97 8.22
N THR A 51 6.92 -2.02 7.29
CA THR A 51 5.86 -1.07 6.97
C THR A 51 5.06 -1.56 5.78
N TYR A 52 3.74 -1.64 5.88
CA TYR A 52 2.86 -2.07 4.80
C TYR A 52 1.87 -0.96 4.44
N VAL A 53 1.48 -0.89 3.16
CA VAL A 53 0.47 0.05 2.67
C VAL A 53 -0.77 -0.72 2.25
N VAL A 54 -1.88 -0.48 2.94
CA VAL A 54 -3.19 -1.11 2.66
C VAL A 54 -4.19 0.00 2.44
N ASN A 55 -4.87 0.02 1.29
CA ASN A 55 -5.84 1.05 0.90
C ASN A 55 -5.31 2.49 1.01
N GLY A 56 -4.03 2.69 0.72
CA GLY A 56 -3.37 4.00 0.82
C GLY A 56 -2.99 4.42 2.25
N GLU A 57 -3.30 3.61 3.26
CA GLU A 57 -2.91 3.84 4.65
C GLU A 57 -1.64 3.06 5.01
N THR A 58 -0.73 3.73 5.70
CA THR A 58 0.56 3.17 6.12
C THR A 58 0.48 2.54 7.51
N PHE A 59 0.93 1.30 7.63
CA PHE A 59 0.96 0.53 8.88
C PHE A 59 2.39 0.12 9.21
N ASN A 60 2.93 0.65 10.31
CA ASN A 60 4.23 0.26 10.84
C ASN A 60 4.04 -0.92 11.80
N LEU A 61 4.27 -2.14 11.33
CA LEU A 61 4.10 -3.33 12.16
C LEU A 61 5.20 -3.40 13.21
N VAL A 62 4.80 -3.83 14.41
CA VAL A 62 5.69 -4.21 15.50
C VAL A 62 5.24 -5.59 15.98
N ALA A 63 6.12 -6.57 15.86
CA ALA A 63 5.83 -7.97 16.18
C ALA A 63 4.56 -8.51 15.48
N GLY A 64 4.34 -8.09 14.23
CA GLY A 64 3.31 -8.62 13.34
C GLY A 64 1.99 -7.85 13.41
N ILE A 65 1.89 -6.78 14.20
CA ILE A 65 0.65 -6.03 14.42
C ILE A 65 0.92 -4.52 14.36
N ALA A 66 -0.01 -3.77 13.77
CA ALA A 66 -0.07 -2.32 13.78
C ALA A 66 -1.49 -1.83 14.07
N SER A 67 -1.60 -0.61 14.57
CA SER A 67 -2.89 0.02 14.82
C SER A 67 -2.82 1.53 14.66
N ASN A 68 -3.73 2.07 13.86
CA ASN A 68 -3.87 3.49 13.58
C ASN A 68 -5.23 3.99 14.07
N GLU A 69 -5.30 5.27 14.45
CA GLU A 69 -6.58 5.91 14.74
C GLU A 69 -7.33 6.21 13.44
N ILE A 70 -8.64 5.95 13.42
CA ILE A 70 -9.49 6.24 12.25
C ILE A 70 -9.71 7.75 12.10
N THR A 71 -9.89 8.42 13.24
CA THR A 71 -9.95 9.87 13.40
C THR A 71 -9.29 10.23 14.73
N PRO A 72 -8.69 11.42 14.88
CA PRO A 72 -8.05 11.81 16.13
C PRO A 72 -8.96 11.60 17.35
N GLY A 73 -8.48 10.82 18.32
CA GLY A 73 -9.22 10.53 19.56
C GLY A 73 -10.30 9.44 19.44
N SER A 74 -10.36 8.71 18.32
CA SER A 74 -11.29 7.59 18.17
C SER A 74 -11.01 6.46 19.17
N ALA A 75 -12.05 5.97 19.85
CA ALA A 75 -11.97 4.76 20.67
C ALA A 75 -11.78 3.48 19.82
N THR A 76 -12.18 3.54 18.54
CA THR A 76 -12.02 2.44 17.58
C THR A 76 -10.80 2.69 16.71
N LYS A 77 -10.02 1.65 16.44
CA LYS A 77 -8.79 1.74 15.64
C LYS A 77 -8.89 0.89 14.38
N ASN A 78 -8.16 1.31 13.35
CA ASN A 78 -7.85 0.46 12.22
C ASN A 78 -6.66 -0.43 12.60
N THR A 79 -6.81 -1.75 12.57
CA THR A 79 -5.73 -2.69 12.89
C THR A 79 -5.30 -3.47 11.67
N LEU A 80 -4.00 -3.69 11.54
CA LEU A 80 -3.41 -4.56 10.54
C LEU A 80 -2.53 -5.58 11.25
N SER A 81 -2.66 -6.85 10.89
CA SER A 81 -1.78 -7.90 11.40
C SER A 81 -1.46 -8.96 10.37
N ILE A 82 -0.35 -9.67 10.58
CA ILE A 82 -0.03 -10.88 9.81
C ILE A 82 -0.94 -12.01 10.31
N PHE A 83 -1.63 -12.69 9.38
CA PHE A 83 -2.44 -13.85 9.65
C PHE A 83 -1.60 -15.12 9.46
N GLY A 84 -1.46 -15.92 10.52
CA GLY A 84 -0.61 -17.11 10.50
C GLY A 84 0.88 -16.77 10.47
N GLU A 85 1.69 -17.69 9.96
CA GLU A 85 3.13 -17.50 9.78
C GLU A 85 3.45 -17.17 8.31
N PRO A 86 4.41 -16.27 8.05
CA PRO A 86 4.94 -16.05 6.71
C PRO A 86 5.53 -17.33 6.11
N VAL A 87 5.34 -17.52 4.81
CA VAL A 87 5.92 -18.64 4.06
C VAL A 87 7.14 -18.13 3.31
N TYR A 88 8.26 -18.84 3.41
CA TYR A 88 9.53 -18.41 2.83
C TYR A 88 9.96 -19.27 1.65
N GLY A 89 10.52 -18.64 0.62
CA GLY A 89 11.04 -19.29 -0.57
C GLY A 89 11.49 -18.27 -1.60
N ASP A 90 12.24 -18.72 -2.60
CA ASP A 90 12.76 -17.86 -3.67
C ASP A 90 11.66 -17.54 -4.69
N LEU A 91 11.26 -16.27 -4.78
CA LEU A 91 10.18 -15.79 -5.67
C LEU A 91 10.71 -15.06 -6.91
N ASN A 92 12.00 -14.72 -6.94
CA ASN A 92 12.63 -13.97 -8.03
C ASN A 92 13.77 -14.72 -8.74
N GLY A 93 14.15 -15.91 -8.25
CA GLY A 93 15.21 -16.76 -8.78
C GLY A 93 16.62 -16.31 -8.42
N ASP A 94 16.80 -15.47 -7.40
CA ASP A 94 18.11 -14.96 -6.98
C ASP A 94 18.83 -15.84 -5.95
N GLY A 95 18.20 -16.96 -5.55
CA GLY A 95 18.73 -17.92 -4.60
C GLY A 95 18.55 -17.53 -3.13
N LYS A 96 17.82 -16.45 -2.82
CA LYS A 96 17.47 -16.06 -1.45
C LYS A 96 16.01 -16.34 -1.17
N ASN A 97 15.71 -16.59 0.10
CA ASN A 97 14.33 -16.71 0.53
C ASN A 97 13.70 -15.32 0.65
N ASP A 98 12.66 -15.10 -0.14
CA ASP A 98 11.65 -14.07 0.02
C ASP A 98 10.55 -14.54 0.97
N ALA A 99 9.59 -13.67 1.29
CA ALA A 99 8.46 -14.01 2.15
C ALA A 99 7.11 -13.76 1.46
N VAL A 100 6.18 -14.69 1.64
CA VAL A 100 4.77 -14.59 1.27
C VAL A 100 3.95 -14.35 2.53
N ILE A 101 3.16 -13.29 2.53
CA ILE A 101 2.50 -12.76 3.73
C ILE A 101 1.00 -12.59 3.46
N LEU A 102 0.20 -13.15 4.35
CA LEU A 102 -1.24 -12.89 4.40
C LEU A 102 -1.51 -11.84 5.49
N LEU A 103 -2.01 -10.68 5.10
CA LEU A 103 -2.40 -9.62 6.01
C LEU A 103 -3.90 -9.67 6.28
N VAL A 104 -4.29 -9.34 7.50
CA VAL A 104 -5.69 -9.14 7.91
C VAL A 104 -5.86 -7.73 8.45
N ASN A 105 -6.84 -7.00 7.92
CA ASN A 105 -7.16 -5.63 8.26
C ASN A 105 -8.56 -5.53 8.87
N ASN A 106 -8.66 -4.88 10.03
CA ASN A 106 -9.93 -4.58 10.68
C ASN A 106 -10.06 -3.05 10.85
N PRO A 107 -10.80 -2.36 9.97
CA PRO A 107 -10.89 -0.89 9.97
C PRO A 107 -11.82 -0.31 11.04
N GLY A 108 -12.20 -1.10 12.06
CA GLY A 108 -13.11 -0.67 13.12
C GLY A 108 -14.60 -0.82 12.83
N GLY A 109 -14.96 -1.34 11.65
CA GLY A 109 -16.34 -1.72 11.31
C GLY A 109 -16.63 -3.19 11.57
N SER A 110 -17.64 -3.74 10.87
CA SER A 110 -18.00 -5.16 10.91
C SER A 110 -17.26 -6.03 9.87
N GLY A 111 -16.46 -5.40 9.02
CA GLY A 111 -15.66 -6.07 7.99
C GLY A 111 -14.29 -6.48 8.51
N THR A 112 -13.77 -7.57 7.93
CA THR A 112 -12.41 -8.05 8.14
C THR A 112 -11.85 -8.39 6.77
N PHE A 113 -10.83 -7.67 6.33
CA PHE A 113 -10.35 -7.70 4.95
C PHE A 113 -8.98 -8.39 4.88
N TYR A 114 -8.79 -9.24 3.88
CA TYR A 114 -7.57 -10.02 3.72
C TYR A 114 -6.80 -9.58 2.48
N TYR A 115 -5.47 -9.52 2.59
CA TYR A 115 -4.58 -9.07 1.52
C TYR A 115 -3.37 -9.98 1.39
N ALA A 116 -2.95 -10.24 0.16
CA ALA A 116 -1.66 -10.86 -0.13
C ALA A 116 -0.58 -9.80 -0.33
N VAL A 117 0.61 -10.07 0.19
CA VAL A 117 1.83 -9.28 0.02
C VAL A 117 3.02 -10.21 -0.12
N LEU A 118 3.99 -9.82 -0.93
CA LEU A 118 5.33 -10.40 -0.89
C LEU A 118 6.29 -9.44 -0.19
N ALA A 119 7.30 -9.97 0.48
CA ALA A 119 8.42 -9.19 0.97
C ALA A 119 9.70 -9.75 0.34
N MET A 120 10.33 -8.95 -0.50
CA MET A 120 11.48 -9.34 -1.30
C MET A 120 12.76 -9.14 -0.51
N ASN A 121 13.62 -10.16 -0.48
CA ASN A 121 14.87 -10.13 0.25
C ASN A 121 15.96 -9.42 -0.56
N SER A 122 16.55 -8.37 0.03
CA SER A 122 17.64 -7.61 -0.59
C SER A 122 19.02 -8.23 -0.33
N ASN A 123 20.10 -7.56 -0.74
CA ASN A 123 21.47 -8.05 -0.52
C ASN A 123 21.92 -8.07 0.96
N ASP A 124 21.18 -7.45 1.87
CA ASP A 124 21.54 -7.32 3.29
C ASP A 124 20.67 -8.20 4.24
N ASP A 125 19.97 -9.21 3.72
CA ASP A 125 18.90 -9.96 4.40
C ASP A 125 17.75 -9.08 4.91
N LYS A 126 17.57 -7.90 4.33
CA LYS A 126 16.47 -7.01 4.69
C LYS A 126 15.36 -7.16 3.67
N TYR A 127 14.13 -7.19 4.17
CA TYR A 127 12.96 -7.36 3.35
C TYR A 127 12.38 -6.01 2.91
N MET A 128 11.93 -5.96 1.66
CA MET A 128 11.19 -4.85 1.07
C MET A 128 9.80 -5.34 0.65
N PRO A 129 8.71 -4.81 1.26
CA PRO A 129 7.36 -5.24 0.93
C PRO A 129 6.92 -4.71 -0.45
N THR A 130 6.14 -5.53 -1.17
CA THR A 130 5.52 -5.15 -2.43
C THR A 130 4.20 -4.39 -2.21
N ASN A 131 3.51 -4.04 -3.30
CA ASN A 131 2.10 -3.66 -3.22
C ASN A 131 1.23 -4.79 -2.62
N THR A 132 0.05 -4.42 -2.14
CA THR A 132 -0.96 -5.34 -1.60
C THR A 132 -1.96 -5.75 -2.70
N ILE A 133 -2.40 -7.00 -2.67
CA ILE A 133 -3.53 -7.51 -3.48
C ILE A 133 -4.67 -7.90 -2.55
N PHE A 134 -5.86 -7.34 -2.77
CA PHE A 134 -7.05 -7.68 -1.99
C PHE A 134 -7.56 -9.08 -2.32
N LEU A 135 -7.77 -9.91 -1.30
CA LEU A 135 -8.27 -11.28 -1.45
C LEU A 135 -9.77 -11.38 -1.17
N GLY A 136 -10.29 -10.60 -0.22
CA GLY A 136 -11.71 -10.58 0.10
C GLY A 136 -12.07 -10.11 1.51
N ASP A 137 -13.37 -9.92 1.73
CA ASP A 137 -13.98 -9.60 3.03
C ASP A 137 -14.49 -10.90 3.70
N ARG A 138 -14.04 -11.15 4.94
CA ARG A 138 -14.42 -12.28 5.78
C ARG A 138 -14.33 -13.62 5.04
N ILE A 139 -13.26 -13.79 4.28
CA ILE A 139 -12.88 -15.08 3.70
C ILE A 139 -12.42 -16.04 4.80
N ALA A 140 -12.34 -17.33 4.50
CA ALA A 140 -11.67 -18.32 5.35
C ALA A 140 -10.34 -18.74 4.70
N PRO A 141 -9.20 -18.17 5.12
CA PRO A 141 -7.88 -18.58 4.63
C PRO A 141 -7.65 -20.08 4.82
N GLN A 142 -6.98 -20.71 3.86
CA GLN A 142 -6.55 -22.10 3.90
C GLN A 142 -5.02 -22.15 3.92
N THR A 143 -4.38 -22.69 2.88
CA THR A 143 -2.92 -22.73 2.76
C THR A 143 -2.37 -21.53 2.00
N VAL A 144 -1.14 -21.15 2.37
CA VAL A 144 -0.28 -20.25 1.59
C VAL A 144 0.94 -21.07 1.21
N GLU A 145 1.30 -21.07 -0.07
CA GLU A 145 2.34 -21.94 -0.64
C GLU A 145 3.18 -21.17 -1.66
N ILE A 146 4.35 -21.71 -2.00
CA ILE A 146 5.19 -21.23 -3.10
C ILE A 146 5.40 -22.41 -4.05
N HIS A 147 5.06 -22.20 -5.32
CA HIS A 147 5.22 -23.18 -6.40
C HIS A 147 5.98 -22.52 -7.54
N ASP A 148 7.19 -23.03 -7.85
CA ASP A 148 8.01 -22.56 -8.97
C ASP A 148 8.20 -21.02 -8.99
N GLY A 149 8.48 -20.42 -7.83
CA GLY A 149 8.65 -18.97 -7.68
C GLY A 149 7.35 -18.15 -7.71
N VAL A 150 6.19 -18.81 -7.70
CA VAL A 150 4.86 -18.18 -7.68
C VAL A 150 4.19 -18.42 -6.34
N ALA A 151 3.69 -17.36 -5.72
CA ALA A 151 2.94 -17.47 -4.47
C ALA A 151 1.50 -17.92 -4.74
N LEU A 152 1.02 -18.90 -3.98
CA LEU A 152 -0.32 -19.45 -4.06
C LEU A 152 -1.07 -19.20 -2.76
N PHE A 153 -2.15 -18.43 -2.82
CA PHE A 153 -3.06 -18.21 -1.71
C PHE A 153 -4.34 -19.00 -1.93
N ASN A 154 -4.57 -20.01 -1.09
CA ASN A 154 -5.81 -20.77 -1.06
C ASN A 154 -6.73 -20.22 0.03
N TYR A 155 -7.98 -19.96 -0.32
CA TYR A 155 -8.98 -19.46 0.62
C TYR A 155 -10.38 -19.86 0.19
N VAL A 156 -11.35 -19.64 1.08
CA VAL A 156 -12.77 -19.90 0.80
C VAL A 156 -13.54 -18.59 0.93
N GLU A 157 -14.34 -18.27 -0.07
CA GLU A 157 -15.24 -17.11 -0.10
C GLU A 157 -16.71 -17.52 -0.13
N ARG A 158 -17.60 -16.54 -0.07
CA ARG A 158 -19.05 -16.74 -0.21
C ARG A 158 -19.43 -16.71 -1.68
N LYS A 159 -20.55 -17.34 -2.03
CA LYS A 159 -21.13 -17.16 -3.37
C LYS A 159 -21.66 -15.72 -3.49
N ALA A 160 -21.69 -15.23 -4.73
CA ALA A 160 -22.27 -13.94 -5.03
C ALA A 160 -23.73 -13.89 -4.51
N GLY A 161 -24.04 -12.84 -3.74
CA GLY A 161 -25.37 -12.63 -3.17
C GLY A 161 -25.64 -13.36 -1.85
N GLU A 162 -24.75 -14.21 -1.36
CA GLU A 162 -24.92 -14.81 -0.03
C GLU A 162 -24.76 -13.76 1.09
N PRO A 163 -25.60 -13.81 2.15
CA PRO A 163 -25.44 -12.95 3.31
C PRO A 163 -24.07 -13.14 3.98
N MET A 164 -23.55 -12.08 4.61
CA MET A 164 -22.28 -12.15 5.35
C MET A 164 -22.34 -13.03 6.62
N THR A 165 -23.55 -13.36 7.08
CA THR A 165 -23.79 -14.35 8.14
C THR A 165 -23.63 -15.79 7.66
N THR A 166 -23.72 -16.04 6.35
CA THR A 166 -23.46 -17.35 5.76
C THR A 166 -21.98 -17.69 5.87
N ARG A 167 -21.67 -18.96 6.15
CA ARG A 167 -20.28 -19.44 6.17
C ARG A 167 -19.73 -19.49 4.73
N PRO A 168 -18.51 -18.98 4.47
CA PRO A 168 -17.84 -19.15 3.18
C PRO A 168 -17.78 -20.63 2.75
N SER A 169 -18.00 -20.90 1.47
CA SER A 169 -18.06 -22.27 0.93
C SER A 169 -17.45 -22.45 -0.47
N MET A 170 -17.11 -21.36 -1.17
CA MET A 170 -16.50 -21.40 -2.49
C MET A 170 -14.98 -21.34 -2.40
N GLY A 171 -14.31 -22.46 -2.70
CA GLY A 171 -12.86 -22.51 -2.77
C GLY A 171 -12.30 -21.60 -3.88
N LYS A 172 -11.22 -20.89 -3.55
CA LYS A 172 -10.47 -20.00 -4.44
C LYS A 172 -8.98 -20.23 -4.25
N SER A 173 -8.28 -20.07 -5.35
CA SER A 173 -6.82 -20.13 -5.43
C SER A 173 -6.37 -18.93 -6.25
N LEU A 174 -5.57 -18.05 -5.63
CA LEU A 174 -4.98 -16.90 -6.30
C LEU A 174 -3.48 -17.13 -6.44
N TRP A 175 -3.03 -17.15 -7.68
CA TRP A 175 -1.62 -17.27 -8.04
C TRP A 175 -1.08 -15.86 -8.22
N ILE A 176 0.01 -15.52 -7.53
CA ILE A 176 0.59 -14.19 -7.51
C ILE A 176 2.05 -14.29 -7.95
N ASN A 177 2.38 -13.59 -9.03
CA ASN A 177 3.74 -13.47 -9.54
C ASN A 177 4.34 -12.12 -9.14
N TYR A 178 5.65 -12.12 -8.87
CA TYR A 178 6.46 -10.92 -8.74
C TYR A 178 6.99 -10.48 -10.11
N ASP A 179 6.92 -9.19 -10.41
CA ASP A 179 7.57 -8.58 -11.57
C ASP A 179 8.81 -7.81 -11.14
N ALA A 180 9.99 -8.39 -11.40
CA ALA A 180 11.27 -7.81 -11.04
C ALA A 180 11.57 -6.47 -11.74
N LYS A 181 10.88 -6.13 -12.84
CA LYS A 181 11.07 -4.83 -13.52
C LYS A 181 10.38 -3.69 -12.79
N THR A 182 9.22 -3.98 -12.21
CA THR A 182 8.38 -2.98 -11.54
C THR A 182 8.50 -3.03 -10.02
N GLY A 183 8.99 -4.15 -9.47
CA GLY A 183 8.97 -4.40 -8.02
C GLY A 183 7.57 -4.68 -7.48
N GLN A 184 6.62 -4.96 -8.36
CA GLN A 184 5.21 -5.13 -8.01
C GLN A 184 4.75 -6.58 -8.18
N ILE A 185 3.62 -6.89 -7.54
CA ILE A 185 2.94 -8.16 -7.65
C ILE A 185 1.62 -8.00 -8.39
N SER A 186 1.26 -9.05 -9.13
CA SER A 186 0.00 -9.15 -9.85
C SER A 186 -0.56 -10.57 -9.75
N GLU A 187 -1.87 -10.70 -9.98
CA GLU A 187 -2.44 -12.01 -10.25
C GLU A 187 -1.86 -12.58 -11.54
N LEU A 188 -1.35 -13.81 -11.45
CA LEU A 188 -0.87 -14.57 -12.59
C LEU A 188 -2.08 -15.02 -13.42
N LYS A 189 -2.32 -14.32 -14.53
CA LYS A 189 -3.32 -14.72 -15.52
C LYS A 189 -2.78 -15.89 -16.33
N LYS A 190 -3.43 -17.04 -16.22
CA LYS A 190 -3.21 -18.19 -17.12
C LYS A 190 -3.94 -18.01 -18.44
#